data_AF-A0A545ATT1-F1
#
_entry.id   AF-A0A545ATT1-F1
#
_cell.length_a   1.000
_cell.length_b   1.000
_cell.length_c   1.000
_cell.angle_alpha   90.00
_cell.angle_beta   90.00
_cell.angle_gamma   90.00
#
_symmetry.space_group_name_H-M   'P 1'
#
loop_
_entity.id
_entity.type
_entity.pdbx_description
1 polymer ?
#
loop_
_entity_poly.entity_id
_entity_poly.type
_entity_poly.pdbx_seq_one_letter_code
_entity_poly.pdbx_strand_id
1 'polypeptide(L)'
;MKRVLLPLGAAVVAFALTLVVLKLFVFDEPGVPGIESVREVGALTQHPLVNGRDNGQSTRYGDRSIWVFGDTVVRDPWRFLSSTGAATTDLKASDGIAITTTDVFGDDGSAPTDLIPLTPAEKAFVAAHATGNCAPYCGVLFGLWPGAIVADPARHRVLVFYAKLCRRGPDGSRCSGPLGHGLGTGIAAIDMRTKKVTRLTATGVAPVQSVEGPDPTLFFPAATTYTASATLVGDDLYVYGDCLTRCHVARVPASAVTDRSRWRFWSGPDDWSADESDAATNLDAGSAGNSIIHVPALDAWLNVYLPRLSNTLTGQIGESPVGPWSRPFRIAETDSAGGGVNYAGFAHPEYAEKNGLVQYFSYYQERTYQQRIIRVEFS
;
A
#
# COMPACT_ATOMS: atom_id res chain seq x y z
N MET A 1 -51.22 -60.07 55.22
CA MET A 1 -51.15 -58.59 55.18
C MET A 1 -51.38 -58.13 53.74
N LYS A 2 -52.29 -57.17 53.56
CA LYS A 2 -52.92 -56.78 52.28
C LYS A 2 -51.99 -55.98 51.35
N ARG A 3 -52.16 -56.21 50.05
CA ARG A 3 -51.67 -55.42 48.90
C ARG A 3 -52.06 -53.93 49.01
N VAL A 4 -51.20 -53.04 48.51
CA VAL A 4 -51.59 -51.85 47.72
C VAL A 4 -50.51 -51.56 46.66
N LEU A 5 -50.92 -51.56 45.39
CA LEU A 5 -50.20 -50.97 44.25
C LEU A 5 -50.50 -49.47 44.19
N LEU A 6 -49.52 -48.64 43.83
CA LEU A 6 -49.72 -47.28 43.32
C LEU A 6 -48.75 -47.02 42.14
N PRO A 7 -49.19 -46.35 41.06
CA PRO A 7 -48.39 -46.13 39.86
C PRO A 7 -47.59 -44.82 39.95
N LEU A 8 -46.35 -44.81 39.45
CA LEU A 8 -45.66 -43.56 39.11
C LEU A 8 -45.80 -43.32 37.60
N GLY A 9 -46.48 -42.21 37.29
CA GLY A 9 -46.71 -41.74 35.94
C GLY A 9 -45.44 -41.23 35.26
N ALA A 10 -45.35 -41.48 33.95
CA ALA A 10 -44.35 -40.89 33.08
C ALA A 10 -44.68 -39.40 32.84
N ALA A 11 -43.74 -38.52 33.17
CA ALA A 11 -43.78 -37.12 32.75
C ALA A 11 -43.15 -37.01 31.36
N VAL A 12 -43.96 -36.65 30.37
CA VAL A 12 -43.50 -36.25 29.03
C VAL A 12 -43.05 -34.79 29.13
N VAL A 13 -41.74 -34.55 28.96
CA VAL A 13 -41.19 -33.20 28.77
C VAL A 13 -41.17 -32.92 27.27
N ALA A 14 -42.04 -32.01 26.82
CA ALA A 14 -42.02 -31.50 25.46
C ALA A 14 -40.91 -30.45 25.32
N PHE A 15 -39.88 -30.76 24.52
CA PHE A 15 -38.90 -29.78 24.06
C PHE A 15 -39.50 -29.00 22.88
N ALA A 16 -39.78 -27.71 23.08
CA ALA A 16 -40.07 -26.79 21.99
C ALA A 16 -38.75 -26.49 21.26
N LEU A 17 -38.60 -27.01 20.04
CA LEU A 17 -37.49 -26.69 19.14
C LEU A 17 -37.77 -25.31 18.52
N THR A 18 -37.15 -24.25 19.05
CA THR A 18 -37.17 -22.94 18.39
C THR A 18 -36.25 -23.02 17.17
N LEU A 19 -36.82 -23.11 15.98
CA LEU A 19 -36.09 -23.00 14.71
C LEU A 19 -35.57 -21.56 14.58
N VAL A 20 -34.30 -21.32 14.90
CA VAL A 20 -33.62 -20.08 14.53
C VAL A 20 -33.32 -20.18 13.03
N VAL A 21 -34.13 -19.52 12.21
CA VAL A 21 -33.84 -19.35 10.78
C VAL A 21 -32.69 -18.35 10.68
N LEU A 22 -31.45 -18.85 10.59
CA LEU A 22 -30.33 -18.06 10.09
C LEU A 22 -30.69 -17.66 8.65
N LYS A 23 -31.05 -16.40 8.42
CA LYS A 23 -30.98 -15.82 7.08
C LYS A 23 -29.50 -15.79 6.69
N LEU A 24 -29.06 -16.80 5.95
CA LEU A 24 -27.84 -16.73 5.17
C LEU A 24 -28.04 -15.62 4.15
N PHE A 25 -27.45 -14.46 4.41
CA PHE A 25 -27.27 -13.45 3.38
C PHE A 25 -26.30 -14.04 2.37
N VAL A 26 -26.83 -14.60 1.28
CA VAL A 26 -26.05 -14.92 0.10
C VAL A 26 -25.78 -13.56 -0.55
N PHE A 27 -24.62 -12.98 -0.26
CA PHE A 27 -24.10 -11.89 -1.09
C PHE A 27 -23.77 -12.51 -2.43
N ASP A 28 -24.39 -12.01 -3.50
CA ASP A 28 -23.99 -12.39 -4.85
C ASP A 28 -22.56 -11.88 -5.05
N GLU A 29 -21.65 -12.77 -5.44
CA GLU A 29 -20.25 -12.41 -5.60
C GLU A 29 -20.11 -11.48 -6.82
N PRO A 30 -19.37 -10.36 -6.72
CA PRO A 30 -19.23 -9.45 -7.85
C PRO A 30 -18.73 -10.17 -9.11
N GLY A 31 -19.36 -9.86 -10.24
CA GLY A 31 -18.98 -10.43 -11.52
C GLY A 31 -17.53 -10.09 -11.88
N VAL A 32 -16.76 -11.10 -12.30
CA VAL A 32 -15.37 -10.93 -12.76
C VAL A 32 -15.39 -10.63 -14.26
N PRO A 33 -14.74 -9.55 -14.74
CA PRO A 33 -14.67 -9.22 -16.15
C PRO A 33 -13.88 -10.26 -16.94
N GLY A 34 -14.17 -10.36 -18.24
CA GLY A 34 -13.31 -11.10 -19.16
C GLY A 34 -11.98 -10.37 -19.36
N ILE A 35 -10.97 -11.10 -19.86
CA ILE A 35 -9.71 -10.50 -20.31
C ILE A 35 -9.64 -10.70 -21.81
N GLU A 36 -9.78 -9.60 -22.55
CA GLU A 36 -9.72 -9.59 -24.01
C GLU A 36 -8.27 -9.72 -24.50
N SER A 37 -7.36 -8.97 -23.89
CA SER A 37 -5.95 -9.04 -24.27
C SER A 37 -4.99 -8.65 -23.13
N VAL A 38 -3.79 -9.21 -23.19
CA VAL A 38 -2.65 -8.88 -22.32
C VAL A 38 -1.42 -8.69 -23.20
N ARG A 39 -0.68 -7.59 -23.01
CA ARG A 39 0.53 -7.29 -23.77
C ARG A 39 1.59 -6.65 -22.88
N GLU A 40 2.80 -7.20 -22.89
CA GLU A 40 3.99 -6.52 -22.38
C GLU A 40 4.28 -5.27 -23.21
N VAL A 41 4.36 -4.12 -22.54
CA VAL A 41 4.75 -2.85 -23.16
C VAL A 41 6.28 -2.73 -23.14
N GLY A 42 6.91 -3.14 -22.04
CA GLY A 42 8.36 -3.04 -21.86
C GLY A 42 8.73 -2.44 -20.51
N ALA A 43 10.01 -2.12 -20.35
CA ALA A 43 10.50 -1.45 -19.15
C ALA A 43 10.20 0.06 -19.19
N LEU A 44 10.00 0.65 -18.02
CA LEU A 44 10.02 2.11 -17.85
C LEU A 44 11.34 2.68 -18.34
N THR A 45 11.28 3.72 -19.17
CA THR A 45 12.48 4.48 -19.54
C THR A 45 12.80 5.44 -18.40
N GLN A 46 13.90 5.19 -17.69
CA GLN A 46 14.27 5.98 -16.51
C GLN A 46 15.41 6.96 -16.78
N HIS A 47 15.64 7.88 -15.84
CA HIS A 47 16.78 8.79 -15.88
C HIS A 47 18.11 8.00 -16.05
N PRO A 48 19.07 8.43 -16.89
CA PRO A 48 20.27 7.67 -17.18
C PRO A 48 21.13 7.32 -15.97
N LEU A 49 21.10 8.08 -14.87
CA LEU A 49 21.84 7.71 -13.66
C LEU A 49 21.10 6.74 -12.74
N VAL A 50 19.87 6.35 -13.05
CA VAL A 50 19.14 5.35 -12.28
C VAL A 50 19.45 3.96 -12.82
N ASN A 51 20.01 3.11 -11.96
CA ASN A 51 20.26 1.71 -12.28
C ASN A 51 19.06 0.82 -11.97
N GLY A 52 18.29 1.17 -10.93
CA GLY A 52 17.08 0.47 -10.54
C GLY A 52 16.31 1.25 -9.47
N ARG A 53 14.99 1.10 -9.48
CA ARG A 53 14.06 1.70 -8.51
C ARG A 53 13.09 0.64 -8.04
N ASP A 54 13.02 0.43 -6.75
CA ASP A 54 12.08 -0.49 -6.11
C ASP A 54 10.64 0.09 -6.06
N ASN A 55 9.63 -0.77 -5.98
CA ASN A 55 8.20 -0.46 -5.96
C ASN A 55 7.63 0.26 -7.20
N GLY A 56 7.42 1.57 -7.17
CA GLY A 56 6.87 2.32 -8.31
C GLY A 56 5.35 2.47 -8.32
N GLN A 57 4.76 2.99 -7.23
CA GLN A 57 3.37 3.45 -7.25
C GLN A 57 3.26 4.85 -7.86
N SER A 58 2.12 5.19 -8.46
CA SER A 58 1.90 6.51 -9.06
C SER A 58 0.49 7.05 -8.85
N THR A 59 0.34 8.35 -9.05
CA THR A 59 -0.96 9.03 -9.14
C THR A 59 -0.88 10.16 -10.16
N ARG A 60 -2.02 10.48 -10.78
CA ARG A 60 -2.17 11.73 -11.54
C ARG A 60 -2.26 12.93 -10.60
N TYR A 61 -1.58 14.01 -10.95
CA TYR A 61 -1.88 15.33 -10.41
C TYR A 61 -1.83 16.37 -11.53
N GLY A 62 -2.99 16.89 -11.95
CA GLY A 62 -3.05 17.81 -13.10
C GLY A 62 -2.65 17.15 -14.42
N ASP A 63 -1.59 17.67 -15.04
CA ASP A 63 -1.09 17.29 -16.37
C ASP A 63 0.00 16.20 -16.34
N ARG A 64 0.31 15.66 -15.16
CA ARG A 64 1.42 14.72 -14.95
C ARG A 64 1.01 13.50 -14.14
N SER A 65 1.76 12.43 -14.35
CA SER A 65 1.85 11.31 -13.41
C SER A 65 3.03 11.54 -12.47
N ILE A 66 2.81 11.35 -11.17
CA ILE A 66 3.82 11.44 -10.12
C ILE A 66 4.07 10.04 -9.59
N TRP A 67 5.33 9.62 -9.59
CA TRP A 67 5.77 8.30 -9.20
C TRP A 67 6.64 8.36 -7.94
N VAL A 68 6.49 7.36 -7.08
CA VAL A 68 7.30 7.18 -5.89
C VAL A 68 7.89 5.78 -5.84
N PHE A 69 9.13 5.70 -5.38
CA PHE A 69 9.94 4.50 -5.44
C PHE A 69 10.65 4.28 -4.12
N GLY A 70 10.82 3.02 -3.75
CA GLY A 70 11.60 2.59 -2.59
C GLY A 70 13.10 2.72 -2.83
N ASP A 71 13.82 1.71 -2.35
CA ASP A 71 15.27 1.64 -2.50
C ASP A 71 15.67 1.89 -3.97
N THR A 72 16.54 2.88 -4.17
CA THR A 72 16.94 3.36 -5.50
C THR A 72 18.45 3.33 -5.61
N VAL A 73 18.94 2.63 -6.64
CA VAL A 73 20.36 2.57 -6.97
C VAL A 73 20.66 3.64 -8.01
N VAL A 74 21.48 4.62 -7.64
CA VAL A 74 21.99 5.67 -8.54
C VAL A 74 23.44 5.34 -8.88
N ARG A 75 23.83 5.47 -10.15
CA ARG A 75 25.21 5.35 -10.63
C ARG A 75 25.87 6.73 -10.77
N ASP A 76 27.19 6.74 -10.66
CA ASP A 76 28.08 7.87 -10.99
C ASP A 76 27.75 9.22 -10.30
N PRO A 77 28.02 9.38 -8.98
CA PRO A 77 28.62 8.39 -8.08
C PRO A 77 27.59 7.37 -7.60
N TRP A 78 28.06 6.17 -7.25
CA TRP A 78 27.20 5.14 -6.67
C TRP A 78 26.55 5.63 -5.37
N ARG A 79 25.21 5.58 -5.30
CA ARG A 79 24.44 5.90 -4.10
C ARG A 79 23.25 4.95 -3.97
N PHE A 80 22.90 4.64 -2.72
CA PHE A 80 21.72 3.87 -2.37
C PHE A 80 20.77 4.75 -1.57
N LEU A 81 19.72 5.22 -2.22
CA LEU A 81 18.71 6.11 -1.65
C LEU A 81 17.54 5.28 -1.15
N SER A 82 16.90 5.69 -0.05
CA SER A 82 15.81 4.89 0.56
C SER A 82 14.46 5.20 -0.07
N SER A 83 14.30 6.42 -0.60
CA SER A 83 13.11 6.81 -1.36
C SER A 83 13.51 7.72 -2.49
N THR A 84 12.92 7.54 -3.67
CA THR A 84 13.00 8.58 -4.70
C THR A 84 11.63 8.84 -5.28
N GLY A 85 11.49 9.94 -6.00
CA GLY A 85 10.31 10.21 -6.79
C GLY A 85 10.68 10.79 -8.14
N ALA A 86 9.74 10.73 -9.06
CA ALA A 86 9.87 11.31 -10.38
C ALA A 86 8.48 11.68 -10.91
N ALA A 87 8.42 12.57 -11.90
CA ALA A 87 7.19 12.91 -12.59
C ALA A 87 7.35 12.86 -14.11
N THR A 88 6.25 12.63 -14.82
CA THR A 88 6.23 12.71 -16.28
C THR A 88 4.92 13.28 -16.79
N THR A 89 5.00 14.03 -17.88
CA THR A 89 3.84 14.46 -18.68
C THR A 89 3.53 13.49 -19.82
N ASP A 90 4.37 12.47 -20.01
CA ASP A 90 4.07 11.34 -20.88
C ASP A 90 2.96 10.51 -20.23
N LEU A 91 1.75 10.64 -20.76
CA LEU A 91 0.53 9.98 -20.29
C LEU A 91 0.01 8.94 -21.29
N LYS A 92 0.84 8.53 -22.26
CA LYS A 92 0.44 7.59 -23.32
C LYS A 92 1.18 6.26 -23.18
N ALA A 93 0.82 5.48 -22.16
CA ALA A 93 1.52 4.22 -21.86
C ALA A 93 1.54 3.17 -22.98
N SER A 94 0.68 3.29 -24.01
CA SER A 94 0.65 2.37 -25.17
C SER A 94 1.97 2.24 -25.92
N ASP A 95 2.80 3.29 -25.96
CA ASP A 95 4.10 3.33 -26.64
C ASP A 95 5.31 3.32 -25.68
N GLY A 96 5.05 3.01 -24.41
CA GLY A 96 6.03 3.07 -23.33
C GLY A 96 5.72 4.19 -22.35
N ILE A 97 6.50 4.29 -21.28
CA ILE A 97 6.43 5.41 -20.34
C ILE A 97 7.86 5.89 -20.09
N ALA A 98 8.11 7.17 -20.35
CA ALA A 98 9.37 7.82 -20.01
C ALA A 98 9.25 8.63 -18.72
N ILE A 99 10.11 8.32 -17.75
CA ILE A 99 10.20 8.98 -16.44
C ILE A 99 11.65 9.34 -16.16
N THR A 100 12.12 10.38 -16.85
CA THR A 100 13.52 10.81 -16.83
C THR A 100 13.81 11.92 -15.82
N THR A 101 12.80 12.43 -15.13
CA THR A 101 12.99 13.47 -14.12
C THR A 101 13.57 12.88 -12.82
N THR A 102 14.19 13.75 -12.04
CA THR A 102 14.92 13.41 -10.81
C THR A 102 14.10 13.62 -9.55
N ASP A 103 12.95 14.27 -9.65
CA ASP A 103 12.03 14.50 -8.55
C ASP A 103 10.54 14.51 -8.98
N VAL A 104 9.66 14.58 -8.00
CA VAL A 104 8.20 14.62 -8.17
C VAL A 104 7.66 15.93 -8.75
N PHE A 105 8.49 16.97 -8.88
CA PHE A 105 8.13 18.27 -9.44
C PHE A 105 8.47 18.40 -10.92
N GLY A 106 9.15 17.39 -11.48
CA GLY A 106 9.51 17.29 -12.87
C GLY A 106 10.87 17.91 -13.20
N ASP A 107 11.74 18.09 -12.20
CA ASP A 107 13.05 18.70 -12.42
C ASP A 107 14.02 17.67 -13.05
N ASP A 108 14.75 18.08 -14.06
CA ASP A 108 15.74 17.29 -14.83
C ASP A 108 17.16 17.42 -14.25
N GLY A 109 17.25 17.51 -12.92
CA GLY A 109 18.50 17.63 -12.17
C GLY A 109 19.53 16.55 -12.50
N SER A 110 20.76 16.72 -12.01
CA SER A 110 21.87 15.82 -12.37
C SER A 110 21.67 14.40 -11.85
N ALA A 111 20.99 14.20 -10.71
CA ALA A 111 20.69 12.89 -10.15
C ALA A 111 19.52 12.94 -9.14
N PRO A 112 18.78 11.84 -8.96
CA PRO A 112 17.76 11.74 -7.92
C PRO A 112 18.32 11.96 -6.50
N THR A 113 17.44 12.39 -5.60
CA THR A 113 17.71 12.56 -4.16
C THR A 113 16.62 11.90 -3.32
N ASP A 114 16.85 11.76 -2.01
CA ASP A 114 15.83 11.19 -1.12
C ASP A 114 14.55 12.03 -1.16
N LEU A 115 13.43 11.41 -1.55
CA LEU A 115 12.14 12.08 -1.63
C LEU A 115 11.63 12.48 -0.24
N ILE A 116 11.68 11.54 0.70
CA ILE A 116 11.17 11.74 2.06
C ILE A 116 12.36 12.09 2.95
N PRO A 117 12.44 13.32 3.49
CA PRO A 117 13.60 13.73 4.27
C PRO A 117 13.58 13.10 5.67
N LEU A 118 14.78 12.81 6.18
CA LEU A 118 14.96 12.54 7.61
C LEU A 118 14.69 13.80 8.44
N THR A 119 14.03 13.59 9.58
CA THR A 119 13.83 14.58 10.64
C THR A 119 15.18 14.96 11.30
N PRO A 120 15.24 16.09 12.02
CA PRO A 120 16.42 16.44 12.81
C PRO A 120 16.81 15.37 13.84
N ALA A 121 15.83 14.74 14.51
CA ALA A 121 16.08 13.71 15.51
C ALA A 121 16.72 12.45 14.89
N GLU A 122 16.22 12.00 13.74
CA GLU A 122 16.80 10.87 13.01
C GLU A 122 18.22 11.17 12.53
N LYS A 123 18.47 12.37 12.00
CA LYS A 123 19.82 12.79 11.59
C LYS A 123 20.80 12.83 12.78
N ALA A 124 20.35 13.38 13.90
CA ALA A 124 21.14 13.42 15.13
C ALA A 124 21.43 12.01 15.65
N PHE A 125 20.45 11.11 15.61
CA PHE A 125 20.62 9.72 16.00
C PHE A 125 21.63 9.00 15.09
N VAL A 126 21.50 9.11 13.77
CA VAL A 126 22.47 8.51 12.83
C VAL A 126 23.88 9.05 13.07
N ALA A 127 24.03 10.37 13.26
CA ALA A 127 25.33 10.98 13.53
C ALA A 127 25.95 10.49 14.85
N ALA A 128 25.15 10.40 15.92
CA ALA A 128 25.59 9.92 17.23
C ALA A 128 26.02 8.45 17.22
N HIS A 129 25.50 7.65 16.28
CA HIS A 129 25.78 6.22 16.20
C HIS A 129 26.69 5.83 15.02
N ALA A 130 27.34 6.80 14.37
CA ALA A 130 28.20 6.56 13.21
C ALA A 130 29.56 5.90 13.54
N THR A 131 30.08 6.07 14.77
CA THR A 131 31.43 5.65 15.17
C THR A 131 31.44 4.82 16.44
N GLY A 132 32.46 3.96 16.64
CA GLY A 132 32.56 3.04 17.79
C GLY A 132 32.30 3.68 19.17
N ASN A 133 31.72 2.89 20.09
CA ASN A 133 31.07 3.25 21.37
C ASN A 133 29.57 3.60 21.30
N CYS A 134 28.88 3.12 20.27
CA CYS A 134 27.47 3.37 19.96
C CYS A 134 26.55 2.15 20.19
N ALA A 135 26.99 1.14 20.95
CA ALA A 135 26.15 -0.03 21.23
C ALA A 135 24.88 0.41 21.98
N PRO A 136 23.68 -0.10 21.62
CA PRO A 136 23.44 -1.22 20.70
C PRO A 136 23.12 -0.82 19.23
N TYR A 137 23.26 0.46 18.86
CA TYR A 137 22.79 0.99 17.56
C TYR A 137 23.90 1.45 16.61
N CYS A 138 25.12 0.92 16.77
CA CYS A 138 26.23 1.28 15.90
C CYS A 138 25.93 1.07 14.41
N GLY A 139 26.17 2.10 13.62
CA GLY A 139 26.00 2.07 12.17
C GLY A 139 24.54 2.10 11.70
N VAL A 140 23.57 2.25 12.61
CA VAL A 140 22.15 2.29 12.26
C VAL A 140 21.87 3.44 11.29
N LEU A 141 21.14 3.11 10.24
CA LEU A 141 20.55 4.06 9.30
C LEU A 141 19.03 3.90 9.30
N PHE A 142 18.33 5.00 9.01
CA PHE A 142 16.90 4.98 8.74
C PHE A 142 16.64 4.84 7.24
N GLY A 143 15.68 4.00 6.89
CA GLY A 143 15.06 3.98 5.58
C GLY A 143 13.61 4.47 5.69
N LEU A 144 13.15 5.18 4.66
CA LEU A 144 11.77 5.62 4.52
C LEU A 144 11.28 5.06 3.20
N TRP A 145 10.54 3.95 3.23
CA TRP A 145 10.02 3.31 2.03
C TRP A 145 8.62 3.85 1.72
N PRO A 146 8.41 4.56 0.60
CA PRO A 146 7.09 4.97 0.18
C PRO A 146 6.28 3.74 -0.24
N GLY A 147 5.01 3.77 0.11
CA GLY A 147 3.98 2.85 -0.37
C GLY A 147 2.92 3.66 -1.10
N ALA A 148 1.69 3.60 -0.58
CA ALA A 148 0.51 4.24 -1.13
C ALA A 148 0.72 5.72 -1.48
N ILE A 149 0.30 6.11 -2.68
CA ILE A 149 0.28 7.49 -3.14
C ILE A 149 -1.12 7.87 -3.62
N VAL A 150 -1.56 9.08 -3.27
CA VAL A 150 -2.90 9.58 -3.64
C VAL A 150 -2.86 11.09 -3.86
N ALA A 151 -3.45 11.55 -4.96
CA ALA A 151 -3.62 12.97 -5.21
C ALA A 151 -4.82 13.54 -4.43
N ASP A 152 -4.63 14.74 -3.87
CA ASP A 152 -5.67 15.55 -3.22
C ASP A 152 -5.62 16.97 -3.81
N PRO A 153 -6.11 17.16 -5.05
CA PRO A 153 -6.03 18.45 -5.75
C PRO A 153 -6.78 19.56 -5.03
N ALA A 154 -7.88 19.24 -4.33
CA ALA A 154 -8.68 20.18 -3.56
C ALA A 154 -7.87 20.89 -2.46
N ARG A 155 -6.80 20.24 -1.96
CA ARG A 155 -5.89 20.79 -0.95
C ARG A 155 -4.47 21.00 -1.49
N HIS A 156 -4.34 20.98 -2.82
CA HIS A 156 -3.11 21.23 -3.57
C HIS A 156 -1.91 20.35 -3.20
N ARG A 157 -2.17 19.07 -2.92
CA ARG A 157 -1.12 18.15 -2.46
C ARG A 157 -1.25 16.76 -3.04
N VAL A 158 -0.16 16.01 -2.93
CA VAL A 158 -0.14 14.56 -3.05
C VAL A 158 0.28 13.99 -1.70
N LEU A 159 -0.41 12.97 -1.23
CA LEU A 159 -0.07 12.25 0.00
C LEU A 159 0.70 10.99 -0.36
N VAL A 160 1.81 10.75 0.31
CA VAL A 160 2.66 9.56 0.19
C VAL A 160 2.74 8.92 1.56
N PHE A 161 2.15 7.74 1.69
CA PHE A 161 2.30 6.91 2.87
C PHE A 161 3.66 6.25 2.83
N TYR A 162 4.34 6.14 3.97
CA TYR A 162 5.66 5.52 4.03
C TYR A 162 5.81 4.64 5.26
N ALA A 163 6.58 3.57 5.10
CA ALA A 163 7.11 2.78 6.20
C ALA A 163 8.48 3.32 6.61
N LYS A 164 8.68 3.51 7.91
CA LYS A 164 9.98 3.81 8.47
C LYS A 164 10.61 2.51 8.96
N LEU A 165 11.87 2.31 8.60
CA LEU A 165 12.69 1.18 9.05
C LEU A 165 14.00 1.67 9.64
N CYS A 166 14.58 0.87 10.53
CA CYS A 166 16.00 0.95 10.83
C CYS A 166 16.74 -0.27 10.31
N ARG A 167 17.97 -0.05 9.82
CA ARG A 167 18.84 -1.08 9.23
C ARG A 167 20.29 -0.85 9.57
N ARG A 168 21.15 -1.85 9.28
CA ARG A 168 22.60 -1.85 9.49
C ARG A 168 23.06 -1.75 10.95
N GLY A 169 22.16 -1.98 11.90
CA GLY A 169 22.56 -2.16 13.30
C GLY A 169 23.39 -3.43 13.49
N PRO A 170 24.13 -3.54 14.61
CA PRO A 170 24.93 -4.73 14.91
C PRO A 170 24.08 -5.99 14.97
N ASP A 171 24.67 -7.15 14.70
CA ASP A 171 23.97 -8.44 14.76
C ASP A 171 23.24 -8.64 16.10
N GLY A 172 21.98 -9.09 16.02
CA GLY A 172 21.11 -9.28 17.18
C GLY A 172 20.48 -7.99 17.75
N SER A 173 20.84 -6.80 17.23
CA SER A 173 20.14 -5.56 17.59
C SER A 173 18.76 -5.47 16.93
N ARG A 174 17.91 -4.58 17.45
CA ARG A 174 16.59 -4.25 16.88
C ARG A 174 16.64 -3.72 15.44
N CYS A 175 17.81 -3.28 14.98
CA CYS A 175 18.02 -2.71 13.64
C CYS A 175 18.95 -3.58 12.77
N SER A 176 19.17 -4.83 13.17
CA SER A 176 19.93 -5.81 12.39
C SER A 176 19.12 -6.35 11.20
N GLY A 177 19.72 -7.24 10.42
CA GLY A 177 19.03 -7.93 9.33
C GLY A 177 19.13 -7.25 7.96
N PRO A 178 18.92 -8.03 6.88
CA PRO A 178 19.22 -7.61 5.50
C PRO A 178 18.26 -6.54 4.97
N LEU A 179 16.99 -6.55 5.41
CA LEU A 179 15.95 -5.62 4.97
C LEU A 179 15.64 -4.53 6.01
N GLY A 180 16.28 -4.58 7.18
CA GLY A 180 15.93 -3.77 8.34
C GLY A 180 14.64 -4.21 9.04
N HIS A 181 14.27 -3.46 10.07
CA HIS A 181 13.07 -3.68 10.86
C HIS A 181 12.16 -2.46 10.83
N GLY A 182 10.86 -2.70 10.66
CA GLY A 182 9.84 -1.64 10.71
C GLY A 182 9.76 -0.97 12.07
N LEU A 183 9.61 0.35 12.06
CA LEU A 183 9.46 1.20 13.25
C LEU A 183 8.06 1.82 13.34
N GLY A 184 7.38 1.95 12.19
CA GLY A 184 6.01 2.44 12.08
C GLY A 184 5.78 3.00 10.69
N THR A 185 4.61 3.58 10.49
CA THR A 185 4.25 4.21 9.21
C THR A 185 3.79 5.63 9.41
N GLY A 186 4.05 6.49 8.42
CA GLY A 186 3.67 7.89 8.44
C GLY A 186 3.20 8.37 7.07
N ILE A 187 2.93 9.67 6.99
CA ILE A 187 2.40 10.31 5.78
C ILE A 187 3.28 11.51 5.45
N ALA A 188 3.79 11.58 4.23
CA ALA A 188 4.42 12.77 3.67
C ALA A 188 3.43 13.48 2.75
N ALA A 189 3.35 14.80 2.85
CA ALA A 189 2.63 15.64 1.90
C ALA A 189 3.62 16.30 0.95
N ILE A 190 3.39 16.13 -0.34
CA ILE A 190 4.03 16.87 -1.43
C ILE A 190 3.10 18.06 -1.72
N ASP A 191 3.46 19.26 -1.28
CA ASP A 191 2.74 20.49 -1.63
C ASP A 191 3.10 20.87 -3.07
N MET A 192 2.11 20.80 -3.95
CA MET A 192 2.29 21.01 -5.38
C MET A 192 2.37 22.50 -5.76
N ARG A 193 2.05 23.42 -4.84
CA ARG A 193 2.22 24.87 -5.04
C ARG A 193 3.59 25.34 -4.58
N THR A 194 4.01 24.90 -3.40
CA THR A 194 5.29 25.36 -2.82
C THR A 194 6.47 24.47 -3.21
N LYS A 195 6.22 23.39 -3.96
CA LYS A 195 7.22 22.36 -4.29
C LYS A 195 7.96 21.84 -3.07
N LYS A 196 7.23 21.52 -2.00
CA LYS A 196 7.83 21.09 -0.72
C LYS A 196 7.29 19.74 -0.30
N VAL A 197 8.19 18.84 0.09
CA VAL A 197 7.84 17.58 0.74
C VAL A 197 7.95 17.74 2.26
N THR A 198 6.89 17.41 2.98
CA THR A 198 6.82 17.53 4.45
C THR A 198 6.27 16.25 5.06
N ARG A 199 6.97 15.65 6.02
CA ARG A 199 6.40 14.59 6.87
C ARG A 199 5.36 15.21 7.80
N LEU A 200 4.13 14.72 7.71
CA LEU A 200 3.03 15.19 8.53
C LEU A 200 3.23 14.72 9.98
N THR A 201 2.69 15.50 10.91
CA THR A 201 2.67 15.16 12.33
C THR A 201 1.31 14.58 12.69
N ALA A 202 1.30 13.41 13.32
CA ALA A 202 0.10 12.82 13.88
C ALA A 202 -0.32 13.58 15.15
N THR A 203 -1.61 13.85 15.26
CA THR A 203 -2.26 14.50 16.40
C THR A 203 -3.41 13.63 16.91
N GLY A 204 -3.91 13.90 18.12
CA GLY A 204 -5.00 13.10 18.69
C GLY A 204 -4.60 11.69 19.14
N VAL A 205 -3.29 11.39 19.19
CA VAL A 205 -2.71 10.14 19.69
C VAL A 205 -1.33 10.42 20.31
N ALA A 206 -0.86 9.53 21.19
CA ALA A 206 0.53 9.57 21.64
C ALA A 206 1.48 9.21 20.48
N PRO A 207 2.68 9.84 20.39
CA PRO A 207 3.65 9.49 19.36
C PRO A 207 4.10 8.03 19.43
N VAL A 208 4.25 7.40 18.26
CA VAL A 208 4.76 6.03 18.13
C VAL A 208 6.21 5.98 18.61
N GLN A 209 6.58 4.93 19.34
CA GLN A 209 7.95 4.76 19.82
C GLN A 209 8.87 4.21 18.74
N SER A 210 9.91 4.97 18.41
CA SER A 210 11.00 4.59 17.52
C SER A 210 12.30 4.37 18.32
N VAL A 211 13.39 3.95 17.67
CA VAL A 211 14.68 3.69 18.33
C VAL A 211 15.39 4.96 18.80
N GLU A 212 15.10 6.10 18.16
CA GLU A 212 15.57 7.43 18.55
C GLU A 212 14.64 8.15 19.53
N GLY A 213 13.56 7.49 19.98
CA GLY A 213 12.56 8.03 20.90
C GLY A 213 11.16 8.15 20.29
N PRO A 214 10.25 8.90 20.93
CA PRO A 214 8.91 9.15 20.41
C PRO A 214 8.98 9.89 19.06
N ASP A 215 8.37 9.32 18.01
CA ASP A 215 8.33 9.91 16.67
C ASP A 215 6.91 10.41 16.35
N PRO A 216 6.67 11.73 16.37
CA PRO A 216 5.34 12.30 16.13
C PRO A 216 4.93 12.27 14.65
N THR A 217 5.82 11.87 13.73
CA THR A 217 5.51 11.78 12.31
C THR A 217 4.96 10.41 11.90
N LEU A 218 4.97 9.45 12.81
CA LEU A 218 4.39 8.12 12.60
C LEU A 218 2.94 8.10 13.12
N PHE A 219 2.05 7.61 12.26
CA PHE A 219 0.62 7.52 12.45
C PHE A 219 0.19 6.17 13.04
N PHE A 220 0.91 5.10 12.64
CA PHE A 220 0.61 3.74 13.04
C PHE A 220 1.89 2.99 13.44
N PRO A 221 1.81 2.05 14.40
CA PRO A 221 2.93 1.21 14.77
C PRO A 221 3.34 0.27 13.63
N ALA A 222 4.53 -0.30 13.73
CA ALA A 222 5.06 -1.25 12.74
C ALA A 222 4.20 -2.52 12.58
N ALA A 223 3.36 -2.84 13.56
CA ALA A 223 2.51 -4.03 13.49
C ALA A 223 1.40 -3.89 12.45
N THR A 224 0.85 -2.69 12.24
CA THR A 224 -0.36 -2.49 11.43
C THR A 224 -0.10 -1.82 10.08
N THR A 225 1.05 -1.18 9.88
CA THR A 225 1.59 -0.81 8.56
C THR A 225 0.58 -0.34 7.49
N TYR A 226 -0.15 0.76 7.74
CA TYR A 226 -1.10 1.34 6.78
C TYR A 226 -0.40 2.11 5.65
N THR A 227 0.18 1.37 4.70
CA THR A 227 0.91 1.91 3.54
C THR A 227 0.66 1.14 2.23
N ALA A 228 -0.17 0.11 2.21
CA ALA A 228 -0.24 -0.81 1.08
C ALA A 228 -0.93 -0.19 -0.14
N SER A 229 -2.00 0.57 0.10
CA SER A 229 -2.75 1.30 -0.93
C SER A 229 -3.52 2.46 -0.30
N ALA A 230 -3.90 3.45 -1.10
CA ALA A 230 -4.75 4.55 -0.68
C ALA A 230 -5.57 5.08 -1.86
N THR A 231 -6.80 5.48 -1.59
CA THR A 231 -7.69 6.05 -2.62
C THR A 231 -8.62 7.09 -2.00
N LEU A 232 -8.90 8.16 -2.76
CA LEU A 232 -9.78 9.24 -2.32
C LEU A 232 -11.16 9.03 -2.93
N VAL A 233 -12.18 8.94 -2.08
CA VAL A 233 -13.58 8.72 -2.48
C VAL A 233 -14.44 9.82 -1.90
N GLY A 234 -14.86 10.75 -2.77
CA GLY A 234 -15.43 12.02 -2.30
C GLY A 234 -14.39 12.79 -1.47
N ASP A 235 -14.75 13.10 -0.22
CA ASP A 235 -13.86 13.76 0.73
C ASP A 235 -13.13 12.80 1.68
N ASP A 236 -13.44 11.50 1.62
CA ASP A 236 -12.85 10.49 2.50
C ASP A 236 -11.67 9.80 1.83
N LEU A 237 -10.56 9.75 2.55
CA LEU A 237 -9.37 9.00 2.19
C LEU A 237 -9.46 7.60 2.80
N TYR A 238 -9.45 6.58 1.95
CA TYR A 238 -9.36 5.16 2.32
C TYR A 238 -7.90 4.72 2.23
N VAL A 239 -7.42 3.99 3.23
CA VAL A 239 -6.03 3.52 3.33
C VAL A 239 -6.02 2.07 3.78
N TYR A 240 -5.23 1.26 3.09
CA TYR A 240 -5.13 -0.18 3.35
C TYR A 240 -3.80 -0.50 4.02
N GLY A 241 -3.86 -1.35 5.03
CA GLY A 241 -2.76 -1.69 5.90
C GLY A 241 -2.88 -3.10 6.44
N ASP A 242 -1.88 -3.48 7.22
CA ASP A 242 -1.79 -4.78 7.89
C ASP A 242 -1.98 -5.94 6.90
N CYS A 243 -1.36 -5.78 5.73
CA CYS A 243 -1.51 -6.66 4.59
C CYS A 243 -0.59 -7.87 4.70
N LEU A 244 -0.77 -8.67 5.76
CA LEU A 244 -0.13 -9.98 5.83
C LEU A 244 -0.79 -10.89 4.79
N THR A 245 -1.78 -11.70 5.14
CA THR A 245 -2.50 -12.52 4.15
C THR A 245 -3.67 -11.77 3.52
N ARG A 246 -4.32 -10.92 4.30
CA ARG A 246 -5.40 -10.03 3.91
C ARG A 246 -5.13 -8.65 4.49
N CYS A 247 -5.75 -7.62 3.94
CA CYS A 247 -5.58 -6.24 4.41
C CYS A 247 -6.75 -5.80 5.30
N HIS A 248 -6.44 -4.88 6.21
CA HIS A 248 -7.39 -4.00 6.88
C HIS A 248 -7.56 -2.70 6.10
N VAL A 249 -8.67 -2.00 6.35
CA VAL A 249 -8.95 -0.70 5.74
C VAL A 249 -9.35 0.31 6.82
N ALA A 250 -8.75 1.49 6.72
CA ALA A 250 -9.11 2.65 7.51
C ALA A 250 -9.60 3.77 6.58
N ARG A 251 -10.44 4.65 7.10
CA ARG A 251 -10.84 5.89 6.42
C ARG A 251 -10.70 7.10 7.31
N VAL A 252 -10.50 8.26 6.70
CA VAL A 252 -10.48 9.56 7.38
C VAL A 252 -10.92 10.65 6.41
N PRO A 253 -11.62 11.70 6.85
CA PRO A 253 -11.80 12.88 6.01
C PRO A 253 -10.43 13.42 5.59
N ALA A 254 -10.21 13.66 4.30
CA ALA A 254 -8.91 14.08 3.78
C ALA A 254 -8.43 15.39 4.43
N SER A 255 -9.33 16.29 4.80
CA SER A 255 -9.03 17.52 5.56
C SER A 255 -8.50 17.27 6.98
N ALA A 256 -8.78 16.11 7.55
CA ALA A 256 -8.44 15.73 8.92
C ALA A 256 -7.39 14.61 8.98
N VAL A 257 -6.66 14.36 7.90
CA VAL A 257 -5.71 13.24 7.79
C VAL A 257 -4.71 13.18 8.95
N THR A 258 -4.30 14.33 9.50
CA THR A 258 -3.34 14.43 10.62
C THR A 258 -3.92 14.11 12.00
N ASP A 259 -5.23 14.09 12.16
CA ASP A 259 -5.89 13.84 13.45
C ASP A 259 -6.29 12.37 13.57
N ARG A 260 -5.48 11.59 14.28
CA ARG A 260 -5.69 10.14 14.48
C ARG A 260 -7.01 9.80 15.17
N SER A 261 -7.59 10.72 15.95
CA SER A 261 -8.92 10.51 16.57
C SER A 261 -10.08 10.52 15.56
N ARG A 262 -9.84 11.03 14.35
CA ARG A 262 -10.83 11.11 13.25
C ARG A 262 -10.81 9.91 12.32
N TRP A 263 -9.78 9.08 12.40
CA TRP A 263 -9.70 7.87 11.61
C TRP A 263 -10.72 6.86 12.11
N ARG A 264 -11.23 6.07 11.17
CA ARG A 264 -12.15 4.97 11.44
C ARG A 264 -11.65 3.72 10.76
N PHE A 265 -11.80 2.59 11.43
CA PHE A 265 -11.35 1.29 10.96
C PHE A 265 -12.56 0.44 10.64
N TRP A 266 -12.57 -0.16 9.46
CA TRP A 266 -13.68 -0.98 9.05
C TRP A 266 -13.74 -2.23 9.91
N SER A 267 -14.83 -2.41 10.66
CA SER A 267 -15.03 -3.52 11.61
C SER A 267 -15.96 -4.61 11.06
N GLY A 268 -16.52 -4.38 9.87
CA GLY A 268 -17.41 -5.33 9.20
C GLY A 268 -18.42 -4.62 8.29
N PRO A 269 -19.32 -5.38 7.65
CA PRO A 269 -20.37 -4.81 6.81
C PRO A 269 -21.09 -3.65 7.51
N ASP A 270 -21.09 -2.48 6.86
CA ASP A 270 -21.69 -1.23 7.33
C ASP A 270 -21.18 -0.66 8.67
N ASP A 271 -20.08 -1.18 9.22
CA ASP A 271 -19.56 -0.76 10.53
C ASP A 271 -18.12 -0.23 10.49
N TRP A 272 -17.88 0.75 11.35
CA TRP A 272 -16.63 1.50 11.43
C TRP A 272 -16.30 1.85 12.88
N SER A 273 -15.25 1.25 13.43
CA SER A 273 -14.76 1.52 14.78
C SER A 273 -13.80 2.71 14.82
N ALA A 274 -13.68 3.34 15.99
CA ALA A 274 -12.60 4.26 16.29
C ALA A 274 -11.36 3.55 16.85
N ASP A 275 -11.50 2.30 17.31
CA ASP A 275 -10.40 1.46 17.77
C ASP A 275 -9.81 0.68 16.59
N GLU A 276 -8.49 0.74 16.47
CA GLU A 276 -7.73 0.05 15.42
C GLU A 276 -7.74 -1.47 15.64
N SER A 277 -7.86 -1.95 16.88
CA SER A 277 -7.90 -3.39 17.15
C SER A 277 -9.19 -4.07 16.70
N ASP A 278 -10.23 -3.31 16.40
CA ASP A 278 -11.51 -3.82 15.89
C ASP A 278 -11.51 -4.00 14.37
N ALA A 279 -10.42 -3.61 13.69
CA ALA A 279 -10.33 -3.68 12.23
C ALA A 279 -10.49 -5.13 11.74
N ALA A 280 -11.40 -5.31 10.78
CA ALA A 280 -11.61 -6.57 10.10
C ALA A 280 -10.88 -6.62 8.76
N THR A 281 -10.46 -7.81 8.33
CA THR A 281 -9.85 -8.02 7.02
C THR A 281 -10.89 -8.06 5.91
N ASN A 282 -10.64 -7.41 4.78
CA ASN A 282 -11.61 -7.35 3.68
C ASN A 282 -11.09 -7.83 2.32
N LEU A 283 -9.80 -7.65 2.00
CA LEU A 283 -9.24 -8.00 0.68
C LEU A 283 -7.91 -8.76 0.76
N ASP A 284 -7.50 -9.40 -0.32
CA ASP A 284 -6.25 -10.17 -0.36
C ASP A 284 -5.03 -9.29 -0.60
N ALA A 285 -3.90 -9.67 0.03
CA ALA A 285 -2.69 -8.86 0.09
C ALA A 285 -1.63 -9.24 -0.95
N GLY A 286 -0.94 -8.22 -1.48
CA GLY A 286 0.27 -8.37 -2.28
C GLY A 286 1.56 -8.48 -1.48
N SER A 287 2.65 -8.83 -2.16
CA SER A 287 4.00 -8.96 -1.58
C SER A 287 4.63 -7.62 -1.17
N ALA A 288 4.29 -6.53 -1.85
CA ALA A 288 4.79 -5.18 -1.56
C ALA A 288 3.68 -4.11 -1.41
N GLY A 289 2.43 -4.49 -1.67
CA GLY A 289 1.28 -3.60 -1.61
C GLY A 289 0.21 -3.99 -2.62
N ASN A 290 -0.77 -3.11 -2.77
CA ASN A 290 -1.94 -3.29 -3.63
C ASN A 290 -2.26 -1.98 -4.35
N SER A 291 -3.01 -2.05 -5.44
CA SER A 291 -3.68 -0.88 -6.02
C SER A 291 -5.19 -1.09 -5.98
N ILE A 292 -5.90 -0.24 -5.25
CA ILE A 292 -7.36 -0.22 -5.20
C ILE A 292 -7.85 0.99 -6.00
N ILE A 293 -8.40 0.73 -7.18
CA ILE A 293 -8.85 1.77 -8.12
C ILE A 293 -10.30 1.54 -8.52
N HIS A 294 -11.02 2.61 -8.83
CA HIS A 294 -12.32 2.49 -9.48
C HIS A 294 -12.13 2.38 -11.00
N VAL A 295 -12.82 1.42 -11.63
CA VAL A 295 -12.80 1.20 -13.08
C VAL A 295 -14.17 1.60 -13.64
N PRO A 296 -14.32 2.81 -14.20
CA PRO A 296 -15.65 3.35 -14.55
C PRO A 296 -16.42 2.50 -15.56
N ALA A 297 -15.75 1.90 -16.55
CA ALA A 297 -16.41 1.07 -17.54
C ALA A 297 -16.96 -0.25 -17.00
N LEU A 298 -16.45 -0.71 -15.84
CA LEU A 298 -16.96 -1.88 -15.13
C LEU A 298 -17.95 -1.52 -14.02
N ASP A 299 -18.10 -0.23 -13.72
CA ASP A 299 -18.81 0.28 -12.53
C ASP A 299 -18.40 -0.45 -11.25
N ALA A 300 -17.10 -0.69 -11.09
CA ALA A 300 -16.58 -1.52 -10.02
C ALA A 300 -15.20 -1.07 -9.53
N TRP A 301 -14.87 -1.49 -8.32
CA TRP A 301 -13.54 -1.36 -7.73
C TRP A 301 -12.67 -2.55 -8.12
N LEU A 302 -11.42 -2.29 -8.47
CA LEU A 302 -10.42 -3.29 -8.79
C LEU A 302 -9.30 -3.21 -7.77
N ASN A 303 -9.06 -4.33 -7.07
CA ASN A 303 -7.82 -4.58 -6.35
C ASN A 303 -6.84 -5.28 -7.30
N VAL A 304 -5.64 -4.75 -7.46
CA VAL A 304 -4.54 -5.38 -8.22
C VAL A 304 -3.35 -5.60 -7.31
N TYR A 305 -2.75 -6.79 -7.39
CA TYR A 305 -1.58 -7.15 -6.62
C TYR A 305 -0.81 -8.32 -7.23
N LEU A 306 0.45 -8.47 -6.81
CA LEU A 306 1.23 -9.69 -6.99
C LEU A 306 1.27 -10.46 -5.66
N PRO A 307 0.72 -11.69 -5.58
CA PRO A 307 0.83 -12.50 -4.38
C PRO A 307 2.30 -12.78 -4.01
N ARG A 308 2.56 -13.08 -2.73
CA ARG A 308 3.90 -13.48 -2.30
C ARG A 308 4.38 -14.73 -3.03
N LEU A 309 5.62 -14.67 -3.53
CA LEU A 309 6.28 -15.78 -4.24
C LEU A 309 5.54 -16.22 -5.52
N SER A 310 4.82 -15.31 -6.16
CA SER A 310 4.08 -15.57 -7.41
C SER A 310 4.42 -14.54 -8.48
N ASN A 311 4.52 -15.00 -9.72
CA ASN A 311 4.65 -14.16 -10.92
C ASN A 311 3.30 -13.90 -11.61
N THR A 312 2.19 -14.33 -11.00
CA THR A 312 0.85 -14.11 -11.54
C THR A 312 0.24 -12.83 -10.97
N LEU A 313 0.10 -11.79 -11.81
CA LEU A 313 -0.63 -10.59 -11.48
C LEU A 313 -2.11 -10.95 -11.27
N THR A 314 -2.65 -10.55 -10.13
CA THR A 314 -3.95 -11.02 -9.62
C THR A 314 -4.88 -9.85 -9.36
N GLY A 315 -6.17 -10.06 -9.59
CA GLY A 315 -7.23 -9.09 -9.42
C GLY A 315 -8.34 -9.56 -8.49
N GLN A 316 -9.06 -8.62 -7.87
CA GLN A 316 -10.40 -8.83 -7.27
C GLN A 316 -11.32 -7.68 -7.64
N ILE A 317 -12.60 -7.97 -7.86
CA ILE A 317 -13.64 -6.95 -8.12
C ILE A 317 -14.42 -6.67 -6.84
N GLY A 318 -14.69 -5.41 -6.54
CA GLY A 318 -15.47 -4.99 -5.40
C GLY A 318 -16.56 -3.99 -5.77
N GLU A 319 -17.67 -4.01 -5.04
CA GLU A 319 -18.77 -3.04 -5.22
C GLU A 319 -18.45 -1.67 -4.61
N SER A 320 -17.54 -1.65 -3.63
CA SER A 320 -17.10 -0.44 -2.94
C SER A 320 -15.62 -0.53 -2.57
N PRO A 321 -14.98 0.54 -2.08
CA PRO A 321 -13.62 0.47 -1.54
C PRO A 321 -13.44 -0.58 -0.44
N VAL A 322 -14.51 -0.95 0.27
CA VAL A 322 -14.43 -1.96 1.34
C VAL A 322 -14.93 -3.34 0.92
N GLY A 323 -15.43 -3.49 -0.31
CA GLY A 323 -16.06 -4.70 -0.81
C GLY A 323 -17.60 -4.64 -0.82
N PRO A 324 -18.31 -5.79 -0.84
CA PRO A 324 -17.75 -7.15 -0.86
C PRO A 324 -16.82 -7.35 -2.06
N TRP A 325 -15.75 -8.14 -1.86
CA TRP A 325 -14.77 -8.44 -2.90
C TRP A 325 -15.01 -9.84 -3.47
N SER A 326 -14.85 -9.99 -4.77
CA SER A 326 -14.84 -11.28 -5.46
C SER A 326 -13.66 -12.14 -4.97
N ARG A 327 -13.71 -13.42 -5.32
CA ARG A 327 -12.54 -14.29 -5.31
C ARG A 327 -11.46 -13.72 -6.23
N PRO A 328 -10.18 -13.96 -5.91
CA PRO A 328 -9.09 -13.59 -6.78
C PRO A 328 -9.20 -14.24 -8.15
N PHE A 329 -8.91 -13.47 -9.19
CA PHE A 329 -8.78 -13.96 -10.55
C PHE A 329 -7.42 -13.55 -11.13
N ARG A 330 -6.93 -14.36 -12.07
CA ARG A 330 -5.68 -14.09 -12.75
C ARG A 330 -5.87 -12.98 -13.77
N ILE A 331 -5.06 -11.92 -13.70
CA ILE A 331 -4.97 -10.87 -14.71
C ILE A 331 -3.94 -11.25 -15.77
N ALA A 332 -2.71 -11.58 -15.37
CA ALA A 332 -1.60 -11.84 -16.30
C ALA A 332 -0.52 -12.71 -15.67
N GLU A 333 0.29 -13.40 -16.50
CA GLU A 333 1.63 -13.81 -16.09
C GLU A 333 2.58 -12.65 -16.33
N THR A 334 3.44 -12.37 -15.35
CA THR A 334 4.55 -11.45 -15.53
C THR A 334 5.76 -12.16 -16.13
N ASP A 335 6.55 -11.48 -16.95
CA ASP A 335 7.81 -12.02 -17.42
C ASP A 335 8.82 -12.06 -16.26
N SER A 336 9.32 -13.24 -15.91
CA SER A 336 10.36 -13.39 -14.88
C SER A 336 11.78 -13.24 -15.44
N ALA A 337 11.93 -12.90 -16.73
CA ALA A 337 13.21 -12.90 -17.44
C ALA A 337 13.95 -14.24 -17.28
N GLY A 338 13.24 -15.37 -17.17
CA GLY A 338 13.79 -16.70 -17.01
C GLY A 338 14.15 -17.12 -15.58
N GLY A 339 13.67 -16.42 -14.54
CA GLY A 339 13.77 -16.84 -13.14
C GLY A 339 13.62 -15.71 -12.11
N GLY A 340 13.37 -16.05 -10.84
CA GLY A 340 13.11 -15.07 -9.78
C GLY A 340 11.62 -14.86 -9.51
N VAL A 341 11.34 -14.03 -8.50
CA VAL A 341 9.99 -13.70 -8.06
C VAL A 341 9.78 -12.20 -8.22
N ASN A 342 8.91 -11.85 -9.16
CA ASN A 342 8.45 -10.50 -9.36
C ASN A 342 7.53 -10.06 -8.22
N TYR A 343 7.48 -8.76 -7.95
CA TYR A 343 6.63 -8.18 -6.92
C TYR A 343 6.20 -6.77 -7.30
N ALA A 344 5.58 -6.04 -6.37
CA ALA A 344 5.15 -4.65 -6.58
C ALA A 344 4.19 -4.50 -7.78
N GLY A 345 3.17 -5.37 -7.83
CA GLY A 345 2.13 -5.31 -8.85
C GLY A 345 1.19 -4.13 -8.60
N PHE A 346 1.30 -3.07 -9.39
CA PHE A 346 0.54 -1.82 -9.18
C PHE A 346 -0.23 -1.38 -10.42
N ALA A 347 -1.33 -0.65 -10.21
CA ALA A 347 -2.13 -0.04 -11.26
C ALA A 347 -1.86 1.45 -11.39
N HIS A 348 -1.94 1.93 -12.63
CA HIS A 348 -1.68 3.31 -13.00
C HIS A 348 -2.89 3.88 -13.76
N PRO A 349 -4.00 4.18 -13.06
CA PRO A 349 -5.28 4.53 -13.68
C PRO A 349 -5.21 5.81 -14.53
N GLU A 350 -4.20 6.65 -14.33
CA GLU A 350 -3.99 7.86 -15.11
C GLU A 350 -3.58 7.62 -16.57
N TYR A 351 -3.16 6.40 -16.90
CA TYR A 351 -2.85 5.94 -18.25
C TYR A 351 -3.97 5.12 -18.88
N ALA A 352 -5.06 4.88 -18.14
CA ALA A 352 -6.14 4.03 -18.61
C ALA A 352 -6.81 4.61 -19.87
N GLU A 353 -7.20 3.73 -20.79
CA GLU A 353 -7.92 4.09 -22.01
C GLU A 353 -9.32 3.48 -22.00
N LYS A 354 -10.18 3.89 -22.94
CA LYS A 354 -11.53 3.35 -23.10
C LYS A 354 -12.32 3.33 -21.78
N ASN A 355 -12.28 4.45 -21.04
CA ASN A 355 -12.96 4.62 -19.75
C ASN A 355 -12.58 3.56 -18.69
N GLY A 356 -11.35 3.03 -18.77
CA GLY A 356 -10.84 2.05 -17.82
C GLY A 356 -10.91 0.60 -18.29
N LEU A 357 -11.48 0.29 -19.47
CA LEU A 357 -11.38 -1.08 -20.01
C LEU A 357 -9.95 -1.45 -20.37
N VAL A 358 -9.14 -0.47 -20.78
CA VAL A 358 -7.70 -0.67 -20.97
C VAL A 358 -6.97 -0.13 -19.75
N GLN A 359 -6.30 -1.01 -19.03
CA GLN A 359 -5.50 -0.67 -17.86
C GLN A 359 -4.01 -0.90 -18.13
N TYR A 360 -3.18 -0.14 -17.41
CA TYR A 360 -1.75 -0.32 -17.38
C TYR A 360 -1.32 -0.67 -15.96
N PHE A 361 -0.63 -1.80 -15.85
CA PHE A 361 -0.09 -2.30 -14.60
C PHE A 361 1.42 -2.34 -14.67
N SER A 362 2.10 -2.09 -13.56
CA SER A 362 3.52 -2.34 -13.42
C SER A 362 3.81 -3.53 -12.51
N TYR A 363 5.02 -4.06 -12.65
CA TYR A 363 5.65 -4.92 -11.66
C TYR A 363 7.16 -4.71 -11.66
N TYR A 364 7.77 -4.97 -10.51
CA TYR A 364 9.22 -5.01 -10.38
C TYR A 364 9.74 -6.39 -10.78
N GLN A 365 10.61 -6.41 -11.79
CA GLN A 365 11.27 -7.62 -12.28
C GLN A 365 12.60 -7.81 -11.55
N GLU A 366 12.62 -8.72 -10.57
CA GLU A 366 13.75 -8.93 -9.66
C GLU A 366 15.08 -9.14 -10.40
N ARG A 367 15.05 -9.96 -11.46
CA ARG A 367 16.26 -10.37 -12.17
C ARG A 367 16.97 -9.23 -12.90
N THR A 368 16.22 -8.23 -13.36
CA THR A 368 16.75 -7.13 -14.17
C THR A 368 16.74 -5.79 -13.45
N TYR A 369 16.15 -5.72 -12.25
CA TYR A 369 15.94 -4.50 -11.47
C TYR A 369 15.09 -3.45 -12.22
N GLN A 370 14.28 -3.88 -13.19
CA GLN A 370 13.45 -3.02 -14.02
C GLN A 370 12.01 -2.99 -13.51
N GLN A 371 11.38 -1.83 -13.69
CA GLN A 371 9.93 -1.70 -13.63
C GLN A 371 9.35 -1.97 -15.01
N ARG A 372 8.52 -2.99 -15.10
CA ARG A 372 7.93 -3.49 -16.34
C ARG A 372 6.47 -3.07 -16.42
N ILE A 373 5.98 -2.75 -17.61
CA ILE A 373 4.60 -2.32 -17.85
C ILE A 373 3.87 -3.37 -18.69
N ILE A 374 2.67 -3.73 -18.24
CA ILE A 374 1.72 -4.59 -18.94
C ILE A 374 0.48 -3.75 -19.26
N ARG A 375 0.02 -3.85 -20.51
CA ARG A 375 -1.30 -3.40 -20.94
C ARG A 375 -2.28 -4.55 -20.84
N VAL A 376 -3.43 -4.31 -20.22
CA VAL A 376 -4.53 -5.27 -20.12
C VAL A 376 -5.81 -4.64 -20.65
N GLU A 377 -6.60 -5.40 -21.38
CA GLU A 377 -7.93 -5.00 -21.84
C GLU A 377 -8.98 -5.96 -21.30
N PHE A 378 -9.97 -5.43 -20.60
CA PHE A 378 -11.11 -6.16 -20.04
C PHE A 378 -12.29 -6.22 -21.03
N SER A 379 -13.12 -7.27 -20.94
CA SER A 379 -14.33 -7.48 -21.75
C SER A 379 -15.59 -7.83 -20.97
#